data_AF-A0A534JEP3-F1
#
_entry.id   AF-A0A534JEP3-F1
#
_cell.length_a   1.000
_cell.length_b   1.000
_cell.length_c   1.000
_cell.angle_alpha   90.00
_cell.angle_beta   90.00
_cell.angle_gamma   90.00
#
_symmetry.space_group_name_H-M   'P 1'
#
loop_
_entity.id
_entity.type
_entity.pdbx_description
1 polymer ?
#
loop_
_entity_poly.entity_id
_entity_poly.type
_entity_poly.pdbx_seq_one_letter_code
_entity_poly.pdbx_strand_id
1 'polypeptide(L)'
;MAGFVKEASPLALTTEERILLYLGDFRGMEDRFELPEALTQRAIAYAAGTQRKHLSRYLDDLVKEGMLEQRKAHVEGQRQRMLAYYLTPKGWARAMEIKQELAALHVPIRVGTGIKEMTLEEIDGATSVRLTFSDIVREALRTDMLDLADLEKIDERRREDMDERVKKLEAYTRALMTAWKDGRVTATERLLLDQLREHLGVSFEEHERMEAEAISRAEDAIEDRIELYKVVASEASEHGAVTPRERELMEALRKALQIPRADATRVEEAVKEGSDD
;
A
#
# COMPACT_ATOMS: atom_id res chain seq x y z
N MET A 1 15.15 -2.74 -14.37
CA MET A 1 14.26 -3.92 -14.35
C MET A 1 14.82 -4.92 -15.34
N ALA A 2 15.48 -5.97 -14.85
CA ALA A 2 15.92 -7.09 -15.67
C ALA A 2 14.74 -8.06 -15.87
N GLY A 3 14.61 -8.63 -17.07
CA GLY A 3 13.50 -9.50 -17.45
C GLY A 3 13.40 -10.73 -16.55
N PHE A 4 12.18 -11.03 -16.09
CA PHE A 4 11.85 -12.14 -15.20
C PHE A 4 11.75 -13.51 -15.90
N VAL A 5 12.11 -13.58 -17.18
CA VAL A 5 11.84 -14.75 -18.01
C VAL A 5 13.08 -15.10 -18.81
N LYS A 6 13.68 -16.24 -18.48
CA LYS A 6 14.53 -16.97 -19.42
C LYS A 6 13.61 -17.62 -20.45
N GLU A 7 13.47 -17.00 -21.62
CA GLU A 7 12.77 -17.63 -22.74
C GLU A 7 13.50 -18.95 -23.07
N ALA A 8 12.78 -20.07 -22.94
CA ALA A 8 13.24 -21.47 -23.03
C ALA A 8 13.86 -22.14 -21.78
N SER A 9 13.53 -21.68 -20.57
CA SER A 9 13.82 -22.46 -19.34
C SER A 9 12.68 -23.43 -19.00
N PRO A 10 12.96 -24.68 -18.55
CA PRO A 10 11.94 -25.57 -17.99
C PRO A 10 11.30 -25.00 -16.70
N LEU A 11 11.90 -23.96 -16.12
CA LEU A 11 11.36 -23.20 -14.98
C LEU A 11 10.41 -22.08 -15.40
N ALA A 12 10.25 -21.80 -16.70
CA ALA A 12 9.49 -20.65 -17.18
C ALA A 12 8.00 -20.77 -16.81
N LEU A 13 7.53 -19.82 -16.01
CA LEU A 13 6.14 -19.70 -15.59
C LEU A 13 5.50 -18.44 -16.18
N THR A 14 4.22 -18.51 -16.49
CA THR A 14 3.39 -17.32 -16.73
C THR A 14 3.23 -16.49 -15.45
N THR A 15 2.73 -15.25 -15.57
CA THR A 15 2.50 -14.41 -14.38
C THR A 15 1.41 -15.01 -13.51
N GLU A 16 0.37 -15.54 -14.14
CA GLU A 16 -0.76 -16.24 -13.55
C GLU A 16 -0.30 -17.46 -12.74
N GLU A 17 0.57 -18.29 -13.31
CA GLU A 17 1.12 -19.45 -12.59
C GLU A 17 1.98 -19.04 -11.38
N ARG A 18 2.75 -17.96 -11.49
CA ARG A 18 3.49 -17.41 -10.34
C ARG A 18 2.56 -16.91 -9.23
N ILE A 19 1.43 -16.28 -9.60
CA ILE A 19 0.40 -15.85 -8.63
C ILE A 19 -0.21 -17.06 -7.92
N LEU A 20 -0.62 -18.09 -8.69
CA LEU A 20 -1.21 -19.31 -8.14
C LEU A 20 -0.23 -20.04 -7.20
N LEU A 21 1.04 -20.17 -7.61
CA LEU A 21 2.06 -20.80 -6.80
C LEU A 21 2.28 -20.08 -5.47
N TYR A 22 2.36 -18.74 -5.48
CA TYR A 22 2.49 -17.94 -4.26
C TYR A 22 1.29 -18.05 -3.33
N LEU A 23 0.07 -17.91 -3.87
CA LEU A 23 -1.15 -18.03 -3.06
C LEU A 23 -1.34 -19.46 -2.51
N GLY A 24 -0.66 -20.45 -3.10
CA GLY A 24 -0.55 -21.82 -2.63
C GLY A 24 0.00 -21.96 -1.20
N ASP A 25 0.70 -20.95 -0.68
CA ASP A 25 1.24 -21.03 0.68
C ASP A 25 0.23 -20.59 1.77
N PHE A 26 -0.95 -20.09 1.39
CA PHE A 26 -1.90 -19.42 2.30
C PHE A 26 -3.25 -20.14 2.47
N ARG A 27 -3.25 -21.47 2.49
CA ARG A 27 -4.48 -22.27 2.59
C ARG A 27 -5.22 -22.07 3.92
N GLY A 28 -6.56 -22.03 3.87
CA GLY A 28 -7.41 -22.04 5.06
C GLY A 28 -7.37 -20.72 5.84
N MET A 29 -7.06 -19.62 5.16
CA MET A 29 -7.03 -18.29 5.76
C MET A 29 -8.36 -17.55 5.64
N GLU A 30 -9.30 -18.06 4.85
CA GLU A 30 -10.62 -17.46 4.58
C GLU A 30 -11.49 -17.21 5.83
N ASP A 31 -11.28 -18.00 6.89
CA ASP A 31 -12.07 -17.93 8.13
C ASP A 31 -11.44 -17.03 9.20
N ARG A 32 -10.27 -16.43 8.94
CA ARG A 32 -9.61 -15.55 9.92
C ARG A 32 -10.32 -14.20 10.00
N PHE A 33 -10.43 -13.68 11.22
CA PHE A 33 -10.98 -12.35 11.47
C PHE A 33 -10.08 -11.23 10.91
N GLU A 34 -8.77 -11.43 11.01
CA GLU A 34 -7.74 -10.54 10.49
C GLU A 34 -6.77 -11.34 9.61
N LEU A 35 -6.49 -10.81 8.43
CA LEU A 35 -5.71 -11.48 7.40
C LEU A 35 -4.31 -10.89 7.29
N PRO A 36 -3.31 -11.70 6.91
CA PRO A 36 -1.98 -11.19 6.66
C PRO A 36 -1.95 -10.29 5.42
N GLU A 37 -1.04 -9.31 5.41
CA GLU A 37 -0.82 -8.43 4.24
C GLU A 37 -0.45 -9.20 2.96
N ALA A 38 0.10 -10.40 3.12
CA ALA A 38 0.48 -11.32 2.06
C ALA A 38 -0.64 -11.59 1.03
N LEU A 39 -1.91 -11.50 1.44
CA LEU A 39 -3.06 -11.76 0.56
C LEU A 39 -3.53 -10.53 -0.24
N THR A 40 -2.85 -9.39 -0.12
CA THR A 40 -3.19 -8.16 -0.85
C THR A 40 -2.52 -8.12 -2.22
N GLN A 41 -3.09 -7.34 -3.15
CA GLN A 41 -2.51 -7.12 -4.48
C GLN A 41 -1.04 -6.66 -4.41
N ARG A 42 -0.68 -5.86 -3.40
CA ARG A 42 0.70 -5.36 -3.25
C ARG A 42 1.68 -6.49 -3.02
N ALA A 43 1.40 -7.36 -2.06
CA ALA A 43 2.27 -8.48 -1.73
C ALA A 43 2.33 -9.50 -2.88
N ILE A 44 1.18 -9.80 -3.50
CA ILE A 44 1.10 -10.70 -4.65
C ILE A 44 1.91 -10.15 -5.83
N ALA A 45 1.88 -8.84 -6.10
CA ALA A 45 2.65 -8.23 -7.19
C ALA A 45 4.14 -8.44 -7.01
N TYR A 46 4.63 -8.18 -5.79
CA TYR A 46 6.03 -8.38 -5.42
C TYR A 46 6.42 -9.85 -5.58
N ALA A 47 5.62 -10.76 -5.01
CA ALA A 47 5.89 -12.19 -5.04
C ALA A 47 5.89 -12.77 -6.46
N ALA A 48 4.95 -12.33 -7.32
CA ALA A 48 4.85 -12.78 -8.70
C ALA A 48 5.82 -12.04 -9.66
N GLY A 49 6.63 -11.10 -9.16
CA GLY A 49 7.60 -10.36 -9.96
C GLY A 49 6.96 -9.46 -11.03
N THR A 50 5.76 -8.95 -10.78
CA THR A 50 5.01 -8.09 -11.71
C THR A 50 4.75 -6.72 -11.13
N GLN A 51 4.57 -5.72 -11.99
CA GLN A 51 4.17 -4.39 -11.53
C GLN A 51 2.71 -4.42 -11.09
N ARG A 52 2.39 -3.78 -9.96
CA ARG A 52 1.02 -3.73 -9.41
C ARG A 52 -0.03 -3.29 -10.44
N LYS A 53 0.29 -2.31 -11.31
CA LYS A 53 -0.62 -1.81 -12.37
C LYS A 53 -1.01 -2.88 -13.42
N HIS A 54 -0.23 -3.94 -13.56
CA HIS A 54 -0.54 -5.06 -14.44
C HIS A 54 -1.18 -6.21 -13.67
N LEU A 55 -0.98 -6.28 -12.35
CA LEU A 55 -1.49 -7.35 -11.51
C LEU A 55 -3.02 -7.41 -11.49
N SER A 56 -3.72 -6.26 -11.41
CA SER A 56 -5.19 -6.26 -11.32
C SER A 56 -5.83 -7.04 -12.48
N ARG A 57 -5.32 -6.88 -13.70
CA ARG A 57 -5.82 -7.63 -14.86
C ARG A 57 -5.67 -9.14 -14.68
N TYR A 58 -4.50 -9.60 -14.26
CA TYR A 58 -4.26 -11.03 -14.02
C TYR A 58 -5.15 -11.58 -12.91
N LEU A 59 -5.37 -10.80 -11.84
CA LEU A 59 -6.27 -11.19 -10.75
C LEU A 59 -7.72 -11.25 -11.22
N ASP A 60 -8.18 -10.27 -12.00
CA ASP A 60 -9.54 -10.24 -12.55
C ASP A 60 -9.77 -11.43 -13.50
N ASP A 61 -8.81 -11.75 -14.35
CA ASP A 61 -8.86 -12.89 -15.27
C ASP A 61 -8.89 -14.22 -14.48
N LEU A 62 -8.04 -14.39 -13.46
CA LEU A 62 -8.02 -15.57 -12.60
C LEU A 62 -9.29 -15.74 -11.75
N VAL A 63 -9.89 -14.64 -11.28
CA VAL A 63 -11.19 -14.65 -10.61
C VAL A 63 -12.28 -15.09 -11.58
N LYS A 64 -12.29 -14.54 -12.80
CA LYS A 64 -13.25 -14.89 -13.85
C LYS A 64 -13.15 -16.35 -14.28
N GLU A 65 -11.95 -16.91 -14.29
CA GLU A 65 -11.70 -18.32 -14.58
C GLU A 65 -12.04 -19.27 -13.41
N GLY A 66 -12.43 -18.71 -12.26
CA GLY A 66 -12.75 -19.47 -11.05
C GLY A 66 -11.52 -20.09 -10.39
N MET A 67 -10.33 -19.56 -10.65
CA MET A 67 -9.09 -19.97 -9.97
C MET A 67 -8.93 -19.22 -8.64
N LEU A 68 -9.38 -17.96 -8.59
CA LEU A 68 -9.34 -17.13 -7.39
C LEU A 68 -10.73 -16.70 -6.94
N GLU A 69 -10.85 -16.48 -5.64
CA GLU A 69 -11.94 -15.74 -5.01
C GLU A 69 -11.40 -14.48 -4.34
N GLN A 70 -12.21 -13.41 -4.30
CA GLN A 70 -11.83 -12.14 -3.68
C GLN A 70 -12.84 -11.69 -2.63
N ARG A 71 -12.35 -11.14 -1.51
CA ARG A 71 -13.20 -10.63 -0.41
C ARG A 71 -12.60 -9.38 0.22
N LYS A 72 -13.47 -8.44 0.63
CA LYS A 72 -13.07 -7.32 1.50
C LYS A 72 -12.94 -7.78 2.95
N ALA A 73 -11.79 -7.60 3.57
CA ALA A 73 -11.52 -8.04 4.94
C ALA A 73 -10.52 -7.12 5.66
N HIS A 74 -10.45 -7.22 6.98
CA HIS A 74 -9.43 -6.50 7.75
C HIS A 74 -8.08 -7.15 7.51
N VAL A 75 -7.07 -6.35 7.22
CA VAL A 75 -5.71 -6.81 6.98
C VAL A 75 -4.82 -6.22 8.06
N GLU A 76 -3.91 -7.02 8.59
CA GLU A 76 -2.96 -6.61 9.64
C GLU A 76 -2.25 -5.30 9.26
N GLY A 77 -2.26 -4.34 10.19
CA GLY A 77 -1.63 -3.03 10.01
C GLY A 77 -2.36 -2.08 9.05
N GLN A 78 -3.48 -2.48 8.45
CA GLN A 78 -4.30 -1.62 7.60
C GLN A 78 -5.49 -1.06 8.36
N ARG A 79 -5.68 0.27 8.31
CA ARG A 79 -6.80 0.95 8.98
C ARG A 79 -8.16 0.71 8.30
N GLN A 80 -8.14 0.25 7.06
CA GLN A 80 -9.34 0.04 6.24
C GLN A 80 -9.39 -1.40 5.72
N ARG A 81 -10.60 -1.86 5.41
CA ARG A 81 -10.81 -3.18 4.80
C ARG A 81 -10.20 -3.20 3.41
N MET A 82 -9.33 -4.17 3.16
CA MET A 82 -8.65 -4.36 1.88
C MET A 82 -9.26 -5.53 1.11
N LEU A 83 -9.07 -5.53 -0.21
CA LEU A 83 -9.41 -6.68 -1.04
C LEU A 83 -8.30 -7.74 -0.92
N ALA A 84 -8.67 -8.92 -0.45
CA ALA A 84 -7.83 -10.09 -0.29
C ALA A 84 -8.23 -11.19 -1.28
N TYR A 85 -7.26 -11.97 -1.75
CA TYR A 85 -7.42 -12.99 -2.78
C TYR A 85 -7.03 -14.37 -2.25
N TYR A 86 -7.78 -15.40 -2.63
CA TYR A 86 -7.56 -16.78 -2.19
C TYR A 86 -7.73 -17.73 -3.37
N LEU A 87 -7.05 -18.86 -3.30
CA LEU A 87 -7.28 -19.95 -4.24
C LEU A 87 -8.62 -20.61 -3.94
N THR A 88 -9.42 -20.78 -4.99
CA THR A 88 -10.55 -21.72 -4.96
C THR A 88 -10.02 -23.16 -4.93
N PRO A 89 -10.86 -24.17 -4.68
CA PRO A 89 -10.44 -25.56 -4.84
C PRO A 89 -9.83 -25.88 -6.22
N LYS A 90 -10.33 -25.22 -7.28
CA LYS A 90 -9.82 -25.35 -8.64
C LYS A 90 -8.44 -24.69 -8.78
N GLY A 91 -8.29 -23.46 -8.29
CA GLY A 91 -6.99 -22.76 -8.30
C GLY A 91 -5.95 -23.48 -7.47
N TRP A 92 -6.35 -24.07 -6.34
CA TRP A 92 -5.47 -24.88 -5.50
C TRP A 92 -4.95 -26.11 -6.22
N ALA A 93 -5.83 -26.86 -6.88
CA ALA A 93 -5.42 -28.02 -7.68
C ALA A 93 -4.38 -27.61 -8.75
N ARG A 94 -4.63 -26.50 -9.46
CA ARG A 94 -3.69 -25.98 -10.46
C ARG A 94 -2.35 -25.54 -9.84
N ALA A 95 -2.38 -24.87 -8.68
CA ALA A 95 -1.16 -24.46 -7.98
C ALA A 95 -0.30 -25.67 -7.56
N MET A 96 -0.94 -26.77 -7.12
CA MET A 96 -0.25 -28.00 -6.75
C MET A 96 0.32 -28.73 -7.96
N GLU A 97 -0.38 -28.74 -9.10
CA GLU A 97 0.16 -29.28 -10.36
C GLU A 97 1.44 -28.54 -10.75
N ILE A 98 1.41 -27.20 -10.77
CA ILE A 98 2.57 -26.36 -11.08
C ILE A 98 3.72 -26.67 -10.09
N LYS A 99 3.42 -26.76 -8.79
CA LYS A 99 4.41 -27.10 -7.77
C LYS A 99 5.06 -28.46 -8.05
N GLN A 100 4.27 -29.49 -8.38
CA GLN A 100 4.76 -30.83 -8.67
C GLN A 100 5.62 -30.87 -9.94
N GLU A 101 5.22 -30.16 -11.00
CA GLU A 101 5.99 -30.04 -12.23
C GLU A 101 7.38 -29.44 -11.98
N LEU A 102 7.44 -28.40 -11.13
CA LEU A 102 8.69 -27.70 -10.80
C LEU A 102 9.56 -28.46 -9.80
N ALA A 103 8.95 -29.16 -8.84
CA ALA A 103 9.64 -29.84 -7.74
C ALA A 103 10.73 -30.79 -8.23
N ALA A 104 10.51 -31.47 -9.36
CA ALA A 104 11.44 -32.43 -9.94
C ALA A 104 12.56 -31.82 -10.79
N LEU A 105 12.51 -30.51 -11.08
CA LEU A 105 13.51 -29.84 -11.90
C LEU A 105 14.82 -29.68 -11.14
N HIS A 106 15.91 -30.06 -11.79
CA HIS A 106 17.25 -29.90 -11.25
C HIS A 106 17.79 -28.51 -11.58
N VAL A 107 18.41 -27.89 -10.58
CA VAL A 107 19.06 -26.60 -10.71
C VAL A 107 20.43 -26.62 -10.03
N PRO A 108 21.43 -25.93 -10.59
CA PRO A 108 22.71 -25.75 -9.95
C PRO A 108 22.56 -24.85 -8.72
N ILE A 109 23.03 -25.34 -7.57
CA ILE A 109 23.06 -24.62 -6.30
C ILE A 109 24.44 -24.66 -5.66
N ARG A 110 24.93 -23.52 -5.19
CA ARG A 110 26.11 -23.42 -4.35
C ARG A 110 25.75 -23.74 -2.90
N VAL A 111 26.46 -24.70 -2.31
CA VAL A 111 26.37 -25.08 -0.89
C VAL A 111 27.78 -25.02 -0.30
N GLY A 112 28.06 -24.00 0.49
CA GLY A 112 29.41 -23.71 0.97
C GLY A 112 30.35 -23.38 -0.20
N THR A 113 31.46 -24.12 -0.34
CA THR A 113 32.41 -23.95 -1.45
C THR A 113 32.12 -24.84 -2.66
N GLY A 114 31.16 -25.77 -2.55
CA GLY A 114 30.82 -26.72 -3.60
C GLY A 114 29.60 -26.30 -4.41
N ILE A 115 29.55 -26.74 -5.67
CA ILE A 115 28.36 -26.66 -6.53
C ILE A 115 27.73 -28.05 -6.57
N LYS A 116 26.41 -28.11 -6.39
CA LYS A 116 25.60 -29.33 -6.50
C LYS A 116 24.48 -29.10 -7.49
N GLU A 117 24.07 -30.15 -8.18
CA GLU A 117 22.77 -30.20 -8.85
C GLU A 117 21.78 -30.78 -7.84
N MET A 118 20.71 -30.05 -7.55
CA MET A 118 19.66 -30.47 -6.62
C MET A 118 18.30 -30.17 -7.24
N THR A 119 17.29 -30.96 -6.90
CA THR A 119 15.91 -30.62 -7.28
C THR A 119 15.40 -29.44 -6.48
N LEU A 120 14.39 -28.73 -6.99
CA LEU A 120 13.73 -27.67 -6.23
C LEU A 120 13.10 -28.20 -4.92
N GLU A 121 12.62 -29.45 -4.91
CA GLU A 121 12.13 -30.11 -3.68
C GLU A 121 13.24 -30.37 -2.66
N GLU A 122 14.40 -30.84 -3.11
CA GLU A 122 15.56 -31.05 -2.24
C GLU A 122 16.05 -29.73 -1.64
N ILE A 123 15.99 -28.63 -2.40
CA ILE A 123 16.35 -27.28 -1.92
C ILE A 123 15.32 -26.77 -0.91
N ASP A 124 14.03 -26.95 -1.16
CA ASP A 124 12.94 -26.62 -0.23
C ASP A 124 13.12 -27.35 1.11
N GLY A 125 13.45 -28.65 1.07
CA GLY A 125 13.72 -29.44 2.28
C GLY A 125 15.05 -29.15 2.97
N ALA A 126 16.06 -28.67 2.26
CA ALA A 126 17.40 -28.38 2.81
C ALA A 126 17.52 -26.98 3.43
N THR A 127 16.59 -26.07 3.10
CA THR A 127 16.63 -24.70 3.63
C THR A 127 16.17 -24.69 5.09
N SER A 128 16.99 -24.14 5.98
CA SER A 128 16.69 -24.09 7.43
C SER A 128 15.75 -22.95 7.84
N VAL A 129 15.50 -22.03 6.91
CA VAL A 129 14.64 -20.84 7.06
C VAL A 129 13.28 -21.11 6.43
N ARG A 130 12.22 -20.43 6.90
CA ARG A 130 10.87 -20.48 6.29
C ARG A 130 10.85 -19.79 4.93
N LEU A 131 11.46 -20.40 3.92
CA LEU A 131 11.21 -20.04 2.53
C LEU A 131 9.93 -20.71 2.05
N THR A 132 9.22 -20.01 1.19
CA THR A 132 8.16 -20.66 0.43
C THR A 132 8.72 -21.27 -0.84
N PHE A 133 8.09 -22.32 -1.35
CA PHE A 133 8.48 -22.92 -2.63
C PHE A 133 8.43 -21.88 -3.77
N SER A 134 7.48 -20.94 -3.70
CA SER A 134 7.38 -19.82 -4.66
C SER A 134 8.59 -18.88 -4.61
N ASP A 135 9.22 -18.70 -3.44
CA ASP A 135 10.42 -17.89 -3.28
C ASP A 135 11.65 -18.53 -3.93
N ILE A 136 11.81 -19.85 -3.77
CA ILE A 136 12.90 -20.62 -4.38
C ILE A 136 12.76 -20.58 -5.91
N VAL A 137 11.56 -20.84 -6.43
CA VAL A 137 11.26 -20.77 -7.87
C VAL A 137 11.52 -19.38 -8.43
N ARG A 138 11.11 -18.32 -7.71
CA ARG A 138 11.34 -16.93 -8.14
C ARG A 138 12.83 -16.62 -8.25
N GLU A 139 13.64 -17.09 -7.32
CA GLU A 139 15.08 -16.86 -7.37
C GLU A 139 15.72 -17.68 -8.52
N ALA A 140 15.31 -18.94 -8.70
CA ALA A 140 15.78 -19.79 -9.79
C ALA A 140 15.47 -19.20 -11.19
N LEU A 141 14.37 -18.45 -11.30
CA LEU A 141 14.02 -17.72 -12.52
C LEU A 141 14.94 -16.52 -12.81
N ARG A 142 15.56 -15.93 -11.78
CA ARG A 142 16.38 -14.71 -11.89
C ARG A 142 17.86 -15.00 -12.11
N THR A 143 18.38 -16.11 -11.58
CA THR A 143 19.80 -16.47 -11.66
C THR A 143 19.99 -17.80 -12.40
N ASP A 144 21.17 -17.99 -13.00
CA ASP A 144 21.60 -19.27 -13.56
C ASP A 144 22.12 -20.25 -12.51
N MET A 145 22.46 -19.75 -11.31
CA MET A 145 23.02 -20.53 -10.21
C MET A 145 22.45 -20.01 -8.91
N LEU A 146 21.77 -20.89 -8.18
CA LEU A 146 21.29 -20.61 -6.84
C LEU A 146 22.44 -20.64 -5.84
N ASP A 147 22.27 -19.96 -4.71
CA ASP A 147 23.19 -20.00 -3.58
C ASP A 147 22.38 -20.17 -2.30
N LEU A 148 22.66 -21.22 -1.53
CA LEU A 148 21.92 -21.53 -0.33
C LEU A 148 22.01 -20.40 0.71
N ALA A 149 23.18 -19.75 0.83
CA ALA A 149 23.36 -18.65 1.77
C ALA A 149 22.58 -17.40 1.34
N ASP A 150 22.38 -17.19 0.03
CA ASP A 150 21.54 -16.11 -0.47
C ASP A 150 20.05 -16.44 -0.33
N LEU A 151 19.66 -17.71 -0.49
CA LEU A 151 18.28 -18.17 -0.28
C LEU A 151 17.87 -17.94 1.18
N GLU A 152 18.71 -18.30 2.14
CA GLU A 152 18.42 -18.11 3.58
C GLU A 152 18.25 -16.63 3.98
N LYS A 153 18.79 -15.69 3.18
CA LYS A 153 18.64 -14.24 3.38
C LYS A 153 17.43 -13.63 2.66
N ILE A 154 16.67 -14.40 1.88
CA ILE A 154 15.53 -13.86 1.12
C ILE A 154 14.49 -13.22 2.04
N ASP A 155 14.22 -13.83 3.20
CA ASP A 155 13.24 -13.30 4.15
C ASP A 155 13.69 -11.95 4.76
N GLU A 156 14.97 -11.84 5.12
CA GLU A 156 15.58 -10.60 5.60
C GLU A 156 15.53 -9.49 4.53
N ARG A 157 15.96 -9.79 3.29
CA ARG A 157 15.87 -8.83 2.17
C ARG A 157 14.44 -8.39 1.87
N ARG A 158 13.47 -9.30 1.93
CA ARG A 158 12.04 -8.98 1.74
C ARG A 158 11.57 -8.00 2.81
N ARG A 159 11.93 -8.26 4.08
CA ARG A 159 11.58 -7.39 5.19
C ARG A 159 12.18 -5.99 5.00
N GLU A 160 13.45 -5.92 4.62
CA GLU A 160 14.13 -4.66 4.32
C GLU A 160 13.49 -3.89 3.15
N ASP A 161 13.19 -4.57 2.05
CA ASP A 161 12.51 -3.99 0.89
C ASP A 161 11.11 -3.45 1.26
N MET A 162 10.37 -4.19 2.08
CA MET A 162 9.05 -3.78 2.59
C MET A 162 9.19 -2.57 3.52
N ASP A 163 10.12 -2.59 4.46
CA ASP A 163 10.37 -1.49 5.40
C ASP A 163 10.78 -0.21 4.64
N GLU A 164 11.63 -0.34 3.62
CA GLU A 164 12.02 0.77 2.76
C GLU A 164 10.83 1.32 1.95
N ARG A 165 9.96 0.44 1.43
CA ARG A 165 8.73 0.86 0.75
C ARG A 165 7.79 1.60 1.70
N VAL A 166 7.63 1.13 2.94
CA VAL A 166 6.84 1.80 3.97
C VAL A 166 7.39 3.20 4.23
N LYS A 167 8.70 3.34 4.46
CA LYS A 167 9.36 4.65 4.66
C LYS A 167 9.11 5.62 3.50
N LYS A 168 9.21 5.14 2.25
CA LYS A 168 8.92 5.94 1.05
C LYS A 168 7.47 6.43 1.03
N LEU A 169 6.51 5.54 1.31
CA LEU A 169 5.10 5.91 1.35
C LEU A 169 4.82 6.91 2.48
N GLU A 170 5.39 6.71 3.67
CA GLU A 170 5.24 7.66 4.78
C GLU A 170 5.83 9.03 4.47
N ALA A 171 6.99 9.08 3.80
CA ALA A 171 7.59 10.34 3.35
C ALA A 171 6.67 11.07 2.38
N TYR A 172 6.06 10.35 1.45
CA TYR A 172 5.09 10.91 0.51
C TYR A 172 3.82 11.39 1.20
N THR A 173 3.25 10.60 2.13
CA THR A 173 2.09 11.01 2.93
C THR A 173 2.37 12.30 3.70
N ARG A 174 3.56 12.44 4.31
CA ARG A 174 3.94 13.68 5.00
C ARG A 174 3.98 14.87 4.04
N ALA A 175 4.49 14.68 2.83
CA ALA A 175 4.50 15.73 1.80
C ALA A 175 3.06 16.14 1.41
N LEU A 176 2.16 15.17 1.21
CA LEU A 176 0.75 15.43 0.94
C LEU A 176 0.07 16.20 2.08
N MET A 177 0.22 15.74 3.33
CA MET A 177 -0.32 16.43 4.51
C MET A 177 0.21 17.87 4.63
N THR A 178 1.46 18.10 4.24
CA THR A 178 2.07 19.44 4.27
C THR A 178 1.46 20.34 3.21
N ALA A 179 1.30 19.84 1.98
CA ALA A 179 0.70 20.59 0.88
C ALA A 179 -0.78 20.89 1.13
N TRP A 180 -1.52 19.97 1.75
CA TRP A 180 -2.95 20.14 2.06
C TRP A 180 -3.23 20.85 3.39
N LYS A 181 -2.20 21.23 4.15
CA LYS A 181 -2.35 21.83 5.48
C LYS A 181 -3.31 23.03 5.52
N ASP A 182 -3.30 23.85 4.48
CA ASP A 182 -4.13 25.05 4.35
C ASP A 182 -5.43 24.81 3.56
N GLY A 183 -5.78 23.54 3.31
CA GLY A 183 -6.96 23.12 2.55
C GLY A 183 -6.86 23.37 1.04
N ARG A 184 -5.72 23.85 0.55
CA ARG A 184 -5.46 24.10 -0.87
C ARG A 184 -4.01 23.78 -1.21
N VAL A 185 -3.81 23.21 -2.40
CA VAL A 185 -2.48 22.95 -2.96
C VAL A 185 -2.22 23.93 -4.09
N THR A 186 -1.08 24.62 -4.04
CA THR A 186 -0.63 25.53 -5.09
C THR A 186 -0.10 24.79 -6.32
N ALA A 187 0.01 25.48 -7.47
CA ALA A 187 0.56 24.89 -8.69
C ALA A 187 2.01 24.38 -8.50
N THR A 188 2.81 25.11 -7.72
CA THR A 188 4.19 24.72 -7.39
C THR A 188 4.23 23.46 -6.53
N GLU A 189 3.39 23.38 -5.50
CA GLU A 189 3.31 22.18 -4.64
C GLU A 189 2.81 20.97 -5.41
N ARG A 190 1.85 21.15 -6.32
CA ARG A 190 1.38 20.07 -7.20
C ARG A 190 2.51 19.53 -8.08
N LEU A 191 3.31 20.41 -8.69
CA LEU A 191 4.48 19.98 -9.47
C LEU A 191 5.51 19.22 -8.61
N LEU A 192 5.80 19.71 -7.39
CA LEU A 192 6.73 19.04 -6.49
C LEU A 192 6.21 17.68 -6.01
N LEU A 193 4.91 17.57 -5.74
CA LEU A 193 4.26 16.31 -5.37
C LEU A 193 4.31 15.30 -6.53
N ASP A 194 4.13 15.73 -7.77
CA ASP A 194 4.24 14.86 -8.94
C ASP A 194 5.66 14.34 -9.13
N GLN A 195 6.68 15.20 -9.01
CA GLN A 195 8.08 14.80 -9.08
C GLN A 195 8.46 13.83 -7.96
N LEU A 196 8.02 14.11 -6.74
CA LEU A 196 8.27 13.23 -5.59
C LEU A 196 7.55 11.89 -5.73
N ARG A 197 6.32 11.89 -6.26
CA ARG A 197 5.55 10.67 -6.55
C ARG A 197 6.31 9.75 -7.49
N GLU A 198 6.84 10.30 -8.58
CA GLU A 198 7.63 9.54 -9.56
C GLU A 198 8.93 9.02 -8.96
N HIS A 199 9.67 9.86 -8.24
CA HIS A 199 10.94 9.49 -7.62
C HIS A 199 10.78 8.35 -6.60
N LEU A 200 9.72 8.38 -5.80
CA LEU A 200 9.41 7.35 -4.80
C LEU A 200 8.71 6.12 -5.40
N GLY A 201 8.38 6.15 -6.69
CA GLY A 201 7.66 5.07 -7.37
C GLY A 201 6.25 4.86 -6.80
N VAL A 202 5.57 5.93 -6.43
CA VAL A 202 4.19 5.92 -5.95
C VAL A 202 3.26 5.86 -7.16
N SER A 203 2.38 4.87 -7.18
CA SER A 203 1.38 4.74 -8.24
C SER A 203 0.28 5.80 -8.13
N PHE A 204 -0.44 6.04 -9.23
CA PHE A 204 -1.56 6.98 -9.26
C PHE A 204 -2.64 6.62 -8.24
N GLU A 205 -3.04 5.35 -8.15
CA GLU A 205 -4.01 4.87 -7.16
C GLU A 205 -3.54 5.08 -5.71
N GLU A 206 -2.25 4.84 -5.44
CA GLU A 206 -1.67 5.10 -4.11
C GLU A 206 -1.74 6.59 -3.78
N HIS A 207 -1.40 7.45 -4.75
CA HIS A 207 -1.53 8.89 -4.62
C HIS A 207 -2.97 9.32 -4.36
N GLU A 208 -3.94 8.94 -5.20
CA GLU A 208 -5.35 9.34 -5.04
C GLU A 208 -5.90 8.95 -3.66
N ARG A 209 -5.59 7.74 -3.19
CA ARG A 209 -6.01 7.30 -1.86
C ARG A 209 -5.38 8.14 -0.75
N MET A 210 -4.07 8.38 -0.82
CA MET A 210 -3.36 9.18 0.19
C MET A 210 -3.75 10.65 0.14
N GLU A 211 -4.04 11.18 -1.06
CA GLU A 211 -4.50 12.55 -1.26
C GLU A 211 -5.90 12.73 -0.69
N ALA A 212 -6.84 11.80 -0.95
CA ALA A 212 -8.17 11.84 -0.36
C ALA A 212 -8.12 11.82 1.19
N GLU A 213 -7.23 11.00 1.77
CA GLU A 213 -7.03 10.98 3.23
C GLU A 213 -6.42 12.29 3.74
N ALA A 214 -5.48 12.89 2.99
CA ALA A 214 -4.88 14.17 3.36
C ALA A 214 -5.88 15.32 3.30
N ILE A 215 -6.75 15.35 2.28
CA ILE A 215 -7.83 16.32 2.12
C ILE A 215 -8.81 16.21 3.30
N SER A 216 -9.32 15.01 3.57
CA SER A 216 -10.27 14.79 4.68
C SER A 216 -9.69 15.26 6.01
N ARG A 217 -8.43 14.91 6.31
CA ARG A 217 -7.78 15.39 7.55
C ARG A 217 -7.58 16.91 7.58
N ALA A 218 -7.33 17.53 6.44
CA ALA A 218 -7.20 18.97 6.35
C ALA A 218 -8.54 19.67 6.57
N GLU A 219 -9.63 19.12 6.04
CA GLU A 219 -11.00 19.58 6.26
C GLU A 219 -11.39 19.47 7.73
N ASP A 220 -11.21 18.31 8.36
CA ASP A 220 -11.48 18.11 9.79
C ASP A 220 -10.70 19.13 10.64
N ALA A 221 -9.41 19.33 10.33
CA ALA A 221 -8.59 20.29 11.06
C ALA A 221 -9.02 21.75 10.83
N ILE A 222 -9.60 22.09 9.68
CA ILE A 222 -10.17 23.42 9.43
C ILE A 222 -11.46 23.59 10.23
N GLU A 223 -12.30 22.56 10.25
CA GLU A 223 -13.55 22.54 11.02
C GLU A 223 -13.29 22.75 12.52
N ASP A 224 -12.34 22.02 13.12
CA ASP A 224 -11.93 22.21 14.52
C ASP A 224 -11.51 23.67 14.83
N ARG A 225 -10.78 24.30 13.90
CA ARG A 225 -10.34 25.70 14.05
C ARG A 225 -11.52 26.67 13.93
N ILE A 226 -12.45 26.38 13.03
CA ILE A 226 -13.69 27.13 12.84
C ILE A 226 -14.56 27.06 14.11
N GLU A 227 -14.71 25.88 14.72
CA GLU A 227 -15.45 25.74 15.98
C GLU A 227 -14.85 26.60 17.10
N LEU A 228 -13.51 26.58 17.24
CA LEU A 228 -12.82 27.43 18.21
C LEU A 228 -13.03 28.93 17.94
N TYR A 229 -12.97 29.35 16.67
CA TYR A 229 -13.21 30.73 16.28
C TYR A 229 -14.66 31.15 16.57
N LYS A 230 -15.63 30.27 16.32
CA LYS A 230 -17.05 30.51 16.56
C LYS A 230 -17.33 30.85 18.03
N VAL A 231 -16.69 30.16 18.98
CA VAL A 231 -16.84 30.47 20.42
C VAL A 231 -16.48 31.93 20.72
N VAL A 232 -15.37 32.42 20.18
CA VAL A 232 -14.92 33.81 20.39
C VAL A 232 -15.83 34.80 19.67
N ALA A 233 -16.29 34.47 18.46
CA ALA A 233 -17.22 35.31 17.70
C ALA A 233 -18.58 35.45 18.40
N SER A 234 -19.09 34.36 19.01
CA SER A 234 -20.32 34.36 19.80
C SER A 234 -20.21 35.26 21.02
N GLU A 235 -19.17 35.09 21.84
CA GLU A 235 -18.93 35.91 23.03
C GLU A 235 -18.84 37.41 22.68
N ALA A 236 -18.10 37.74 21.61
CA ALA A 236 -17.96 39.12 21.15
C ALA A 236 -19.28 39.76 20.70
N SER A 237 -20.29 38.95 20.34
CA SER A 237 -21.60 39.42 19.88
C SER A 237 -22.67 39.40 20.99
N GLU A 238 -22.41 38.73 22.11
CA GLU A 238 -23.37 38.53 23.21
C GLU A 238 -23.76 39.83 23.93
N HIS A 239 -22.89 40.85 23.90
CA HIS A 239 -23.10 42.12 24.61
C HIS A 239 -23.42 43.30 23.69
N GLY A 240 -23.83 43.02 22.45
CA GLY A 240 -24.20 44.03 21.45
C GLY A 240 -23.23 44.10 20.27
N ALA A 241 -23.15 45.27 19.62
CA ALA A 241 -22.34 45.41 18.42
C ALA A 241 -20.83 45.23 18.70
N VAL A 242 -20.21 44.27 18.00
CA VAL A 242 -18.77 43.99 18.05
C VAL A 242 -17.95 45.27 17.87
N THR A 243 -17.18 45.62 18.89
CA THR A 243 -16.35 46.83 18.95
C THR A 243 -15.15 46.76 18.00
N PRO A 244 -14.50 47.90 17.69
CA PRO A 244 -13.28 47.91 16.87
C PRO A 244 -12.15 47.05 17.45
N ARG A 245 -12.01 47.03 18.78
CA ARG A 245 -10.98 46.23 19.47
C ARG A 245 -11.26 44.73 19.37
N GLU A 246 -12.50 44.31 19.54
CA GLU A 246 -12.89 42.90 19.37
C GLU A 246 -12.68 42.44 17.94
N ARG A 247 -13.00 43.29 16.95
CA ARG A 247 -12.72 43.02 15.53
C ARG A 247 -11.22 42.82 15.26
N GLU A 248 -10.35 43.64 15.86
CA GLU A 248 -8.91 43.47 15.75
C GLU A 248 -8.42 42.15 16.37
N LEU A 249 -8.94 41.79 17.55
CA LEU A 249 -8.62 40.54 18.23
C LEU A 249 -9.11 39.31 17.44
N MET A 250 -10.33 39.36 16.91
CA MET A 250 -10.88 38.31 16.06
C MET A 250 -10.07 38.15 14.77
N GLU A 251 -9.68 39.24 14.10
CA GLU A 251 -8.83 39.16 12.91
C GLU A 251 -7.42 38.61 13.23
N ALA A 252 -6.86 38.96 14.38
CA ALA A 252 -5.60 38.40 14.85
C ALA A 252 -5.74 36.89 15.13
N LEU A 253 -6.82 36.47 15.80
CA LEU A 253 -7.12 35.06 16.07
C LEU A 253 -7.35 34.27 14.79
N ARG A 254 -8.12 34.80 13.82
CA ARG A 254 -8.33 34.20 12.51
C ARG A 254 -7.02 33.94 11.79
N LYS A 255 -6.10 34.92 11.80
CA LYS A 255 -4.76 34.76 11.22
C LYS A 255 -3.94 33.71 11.98
N ALA A 256 -3.99 33.71 13.31
CA ALA A 256 -3.28 32.75 14.15
C ALA A 256 -3.78 31.31 13.94
N LEU A 257 -5.09 31.13 13.78
CA LEU A 257 -5.74 29.86 13.47
C LEU A 257 -5.74 29.50 11.98
N GLN A 258 -5.14 30.35 11.13
CA GLN A 258 -5.05 30.11 9.68
C GLN A 258 -6.41 29.80 9.02
N ILE A 259 -7.47 30.46 9.49
CA ILE A 259 -8.83 30.25 8.96
C ILE A 259 -8.98 31.14 7.71
N PRO A 260 -9.42 30.59 6.56
CA PRO A 260 -9.68 31.40 5.39
C PRO A 260 -10.74 32.47 5.67
N ARG A 261 -10.55 33.67 5.12
CA ARG A 261 -11.42 34.82 5.41
C ARG A 261 -12.90 34.53 5.10
N ALA A 262 -13.18 33.81 4.02
CA ALA A 262 -14.53 33.43 3.65
C ALA A 262 -15.23 32.55 4.71
N ASP A 263 -14.49 31.63 5.34
CA ASP A 263 -15.04 30.77 6.39
C ASP A 263 -15.31 31.58 7.66
N ALA A 264 -14.37 32.45 8.06
CA ALA A 264 -14.55 33.33 9.21
C ALA A 264 -15.76 34.29 9.02
N THR A 265 -15.93 34.86 7.83
CA THR A 265 -17.08 35.72 7.52
C THR A 265 -18.41 34.96 7.64
N ARG A 266 -18.48 33.72 7.11
CA ARG A 266 -19.69 32.88 7.26
C ARG A 266 -20.02 32.60 8.72
N VAL A 267 -19.02 32.35 9.56
CA VAL A 267 -19.20 32.13 11.01
C VAL A 267 -19.74 33.40 11.68
N GLU A 268 -19.15 34.56 11.40
CA GLU A 268 -19.58 35.84 11.97
C GLU A 268 -21.01 36.23 11.56
N GLU A 269 -21.41 35.95 10.31
CA GLU A 269 -22.78 36.17 9.84
C GLU A 269 -23.77 35.24 10.57
N ALA A 270 -23.46 33.94 10.66
CA ALA A 270 -24.31 32.97 11.35
C ALA A 270 -24.47 33.26 12.85
N VAL A 271 -23.41 33.76 13.50
CA VAL A 271 -23.47 34.17 14.92
C VAL A 271 -24.39 35.36 15.12
N LYS A 272 -24.34 36.37 14.25
CA LYS A 272 -25.21 37.56 14.33
C LYS A 272 -26.67 37.22 14.14
N GLU A 273 -26.97 36.36 13.17
CA GLU A 273 -28.34 35.90 12.90
C GLU A 273 -28.93 35.14 14.11
N GLY A 274 -28.10 34.38 14.83
CA GLY A 274 -28.53 33.65 16.03
C GLY A 274 -28.59 34.48 17.32
N SER A 275 -28.07 35.70 17.34
CA SER A 275 -28.14 36.62 18.49
C SER A 275 -29.32 37.61 18.45
N ASP A 276 -30.00 37.69 17.30
CA ASP A 276 -31.17 38.57 17.07
C ASP A 276 -32.53 37.86 17.35
N ASP A 277 -32.51 36.58 17.71
CA ASP A 277 -33.66 35.74 18.13
C ASP A 277 -33.74 35.58 19.68
#